data_AF-M0CPD2-F1
#
_entry.id   AF-M0CPD2-F1
#
_cell.length_a   1.000
_cell.length_b   1.000
_cell.length_c   1.000
_cell.angle_alpha   90.00
_cell.angle_beta   90.00
_cell.angle_gamma   90.00
#
_symmetry.space_group_name_H-M   'P 1'
#
loop_
_entity.id
_entity.type
_entity.pdbx_description
1 polymer ?
#
loop_
_entity_poly.entity_id
_entity_poly.type
_entity_poly.pdbx_seq_one_letter_code
_entity_poly.pdbx_strand_id
1 'polypeptide(L)'
;MGGPRQRYGFRVRAVAVVCVTALVVLSGCAGLSDGGATPAATAEETVGPTGTTPSSTANPDSGSTTAAGSRLAPGLTADGLADPLELVNAHTAVLRSEPFTVRYERRQSGDGYDVTQTLSSRTDLNGTVRARAAMRVNTTGSAPSVYENRSGRTAIWRDGGTVFHRAVENDSATYDRIRAMNASISPNLLTQRRDLAEYLSNVENQAVTEVNRDGGTYYRVEGSFQEPYRNGPTNVTAYVAPNGLVAELVVEEAGGERVGPSVLRVTYDDLGETAVERPEWVETAEAATGGTG
;
A
#
# COMPACT_ATOMS: atom_id res chain seq x y z
N MET A 1 27.63 -47.36 -32.42
CA MET A 1 26.17 -47.31 -32.18
C MET A 1 25.81 -45.91 -31.73
N GLY A 2 25.39 -45.07 -32.67
CA GLY A 2 24.98 -43.68 -32.42
C GLY A 2 23.47 -43.57 -32.59
N GLY A 3 22.78 -43.10 -31.55
CA GLY A 3 21.37 -42.74 -31.59
C GLY A 3 21.19 -41.23 -31.80
N PRO A 4 20.20 -40.78 -32.60
CA PRO A 4 20.06 -39.37 -32.95
C PRO A 4 19.49 -38.55 -31.79
N ARG A 5 20.16 -37.44 -31.47
CA ARG A 5 19.64 -36.37 -30.62
C ARG A 5 18.57 -35.61 -31.39
N GLN A 6 17.29 -35.78 -31.01
CA GLN A 6 16.21 -34.92 -31.48
C GLN A 6 16.40 -33.50 -30.91
N ARG A 7 16.71 -32.56 -31.81
CA ARG A 7 16.64 -31.12 -31.55
C ARG A 7 15.17 -30.69 -31.57
N TYR A 8 14.60 -30.40 -30.41
CA TYR A 8 13.34 -29.66 -30.33
C TYR A 8 13.63 -28.17 -30.50
N GLY A 9 13.50 -27.69 -31.73
CA GLY A 9 13.42 -26.26 -32.01
C GLY A 9 12.04 -25.74 -31.59
N PHE A 10 12.00 -24.88 -30.57
CA PHE A 10 10.79 -24.14 -30.26
C PHE A 10 10.58 -23.07 -31.33
N ARG A 11 9.58 -23.31 -32.18
CA ARG A 11 9.04 -22.34 -33.14
C ARG A 11 8.32 -21.25 -32.36
N VAL A 12 8.76 -20.01 -32.53
CA VAL A 12 8.02 -18.80 -32.16
C VAL A 12 6.69 -18.84 -32.92
N ARG A 13 5.58 -19.11 -32.22
CA ARG A 13 4.25 -18.88 -32.75
C ARG A 13 3.87 -17.44 -32.42
N ALA A 14 3.94 -16.59 -33.44
CA ALA A 14 3.24 -15.31 -33.46
C ALA A 14 1.75 -15.57 -33.21
N VAL A 15 1.22 -15.06 -32.10
CA VAL A 15 -0.22 -14.99 -31.87
C VAL A 15 -0.66 -13.59 -32.26
N ALA A 16 -1.50 -13.56 -33.29
CA ALA A 16 -2.05 -12.39 -33.93
C ALA A 16 -3.00 -11.63 -32.99
N VAL A 17 -2.86 -10.31 -33.03
CA VAL A 17 -3.81 -9.31 -32.53
C VAL A 17 -5.14 -9.51 -33.24
N VAL A 18 -6.22 -9.76 -32.48
CA VAL A 18 -7.60 -9.74 -32.99
C VAL A 18 -8.29 -8.49 -32.46
N CYS A 19 -8.71 -7.67 -33.42
CA CYS A 19 -9.46 -6.43 -33.28
C CYS A 19 -10.80 -6.62 -32.57
N VAL A 20 -11.11 -5.76 -31.60
CA VAL A 20 -12.49 -5.51 -31.18
C VAL A 20 -12.80 -4.04 -31.45
N THR A 21 -13.32 -3.80 -32.65
CA THR A 21 -14.03 -2.58 -33.01
C THR A 21 -15.51 -2.94 -33.05
N ALA A 22 -16.28 -2.45 -32.08
CA ALA A 22 -17.73 -2.36 -32.19
C ALA A 22 -18.18 -1.03 -31.57
N LEU A 23 -18.75 -0.21 -32.45
CA LEU A 23 -19.14 1.18 -32.30
C LEU A 23 -20.41 1.36 -31.46
N VAL A 24 -20.38 2.42 -30.64
CA VAL A 24 -21.34 3.54 -30.54
C VAL A 24 -22.83 3.20 -30.75
N VAL A 25 -23.62 3.35 -29.67
CA VAL A 25 -24.99 3.88 -29.75
C VAL A 25 -25.21 4.93 -28.67
N LEU A 26 -25.79 6.03 -29.14
CA LEU A 26 -26.27 7.26 -28.53
C LEU A 26 -27.07 7.10 -27.23
N SER A 27 -26.84 8.00 -26.27
CA SER A 27 -27.88 8.96 -25.83
C SER A 27 -27.26 10.09 -25.00
N GLY A 28 -27.23 11.28 -25.59
CA GLY A 28 -27.17 12.52 -24.84
C GLY A 28 -28.59 12.97 -24.51
N CYS A 29 -28.77 13.59 -23.35
CA CYS A 29 -29.76 14.64 -23.15
C CYS A 29 -29.08 15.77 -22.39
N ALA A 30 -28.84 16.86 -23.10
CA ALA A 30 -28.62 18.18 -22.54
C ALA A 30 -29.98 18.84 -22.28
N GLY A 31 -30.04 19.67 -21.24
CA GLY A 31 -31.09 20.64 -20.95
C GLY A 31 -30.62 21.44 -19.74
N LEU A 32 -29.93 22.57 -19.86
CA LEU A 32 -30.39 23.88 -20.34
C LEU A 32 -31.76 24.28 -19.77
N SER A 33 -31.74 25.09 -18.71
CA SER A 33 -32.69 26.18 -18.51
C SER A 33 -32.00 27.28 -17.72
N ASP A 34 -32.00 28.45 -18.36
CA ASP A 34 -31.39 29.72 -18.00
C ASP A 34 -32.52 30.72 -17.67
N GLY A 35 -32.17 31.80 -16.98
CA GLY A 35 -33.04 32.94 -16.66
C GLY A 35 -33.31 33.08 -15.16
N GLY A 36 -32.80 34.05 -14.41
CA GLY A 36 -32.21 35.35 -14.75
C GLY A 36 -33.08 36.46 -14.13
N ALA A 37 -32.56 37.19 -13.14
CA ALA A 37 -32.83 38.61 -12.87
C ALA A 37 -32.00 39.12 -11.67
N THR A 38 -31.43 40.32 -11.87
CA THR A 38 -30.42 41.07 -11.12
C THR A 38 -31.04 41.87 -9.94
N PRO A 39 -30.39 42.84 -9.24
CA PRO A 39 -30.26 42.86 -7.78
C PRO A 39 -30.88 44.10 -7.10
N ALA A 40 -30.61 44.22 -5.80
CA ALA A 40 -30.68 45.42 -4.94
C ALA A 40 -32.01 45.78 -4.28
N ALA A 41 -32.01 45.80 -2.94
CA ALA A 41 -32.42 46.96 -2.14
C ALA A 41 -32.08 46.76 -0.65
N THR A 42 -31.26 47.69 -0.15
CA THR A 42 -31.09 48.05 1.26
C THR A 42 -32.40 48.60 1.84
N ALA A 43 -32.75 48.21 3.07
CA ALA A 43 -33.55 49.05 3.97
C ALA A 43 -33.21 48.70 5.43
N GLU A 44 -32.76 49.72 6.14
CA GLU A 44 -32.60 49.78 7.59
C GLU A 44 -33.98 49.78 8.27
N GLU A 45 -34.08 49.19 9.47
CA GLU A 45 -34.91 49.77 10.53
C GLU A 45 -34.31 49.44 11.91
N THR A 46 -34.18 50.47 12.74
CA THR A 46 -33.58 50.48 14.08
C THR A 46 -34.63 50.89 15.11
N VAL A 47 -34.39 50.51 16.38
CA VAL A 47 -35.00 50.96 17.66
C VAL A 47 -36.21 50.11 18.12
N GLY A 48 -36.30 49.55 19.34
CA GLY A 48 -35.59 49.79 20.61
C GLY A 48 -35.94 48.74 21.69
N PRO A 49 -35.57 48.95 22.97
CA PRO A 49 -35.12 47.89 23.88
C PRO A 49 -36.11 47.51 24.98
N THR A 50 -36.14 46.23 25.37
CA THR A 50 -36.59 45.82 26.72
C THR A 50 -35.83 44.57 27.14
N GLY A 51 -35.09 44.68 28.24
CA GLY A 51 -34.38 43.56 28.86
C GLY A 51 -35.32 42.61 29.59
N THR A 52 -34.99 41.31 29.54
CA THR A 52 -35.37 40.35 30.58
C THR A 52 -34.35 39.20 30.64
N THR A 53 -33.90 38.93 31.86
CA THR A 53 -32.93 37.95 32.38
C THR A 53 -33.39 36.48 32.11
N PRO A 54 -32.52 35.45 32.16
CA PRO A 54 -32.55 34.30 31.28
C PRO A 54 -33.53 33.22 31.73
N SER A 55 -34.21 32.61 30.77
CA SER A 55 -34.96 31.38 30.99
C SER A 55 -34.14 30.20 30.49
N SER A 56 -33.80 29.32 31.43
CA SER A 56 -33.18 28.03 31.22
C SER A 56 -33.95 27.22 30.17
N THR A 57 -33.33 26.97 29.02
CA THR A 57 -33.80 25.96 28.06
C THR A 57 -32.96 24.72 28.28
N ALA A 58 -33.54 23.75 28.99
CA ALA A 58 -33.07 22.38 29.00
C ALA A 58 -33.04 21.88 27.55
N ASN A 59 -31.83 21.63 27.04
CA ASN A 59 -31.65 20.93 25.78
C ASN A 59 -31.78 19.42 26.07
N PRO A 60 -32.62 18.66 25.34
CA PRO A 60 -32.80 17.24 25.61
C PRO A 60 -31.54 16.47 25.27
N ASP A 61 -31.29 15.43 26.07
CA ASP A 61 -30.29 14.38 25.87
C ASP A 61 -30.05 14.07 24.38
N SER A 62 -28.92 14.53 23.87
CA SER A 62 -28.20 13.77 22.84
C SER A 62 -27.43 12.67 23.55
N GLY A 63 -28.16 11.66 23.99
CA GLY A 63 -27.60 10.39 24.40
C GLY A 63 -26.92 9.72 23.20
N SER A 64 -25.61 9.89 23.10
CA SER A 64 -24.68 8.82 22.72
C SER A 64 -23.25 9.28 23.04
N THR A 65 -22.98 9.47 24.32
CA THR A 65 -21.59 9.48 24.82
C THR A 65 -21.27 8.05 25.23
N THR A 66 -21.12 7.15 24.25
CA THR A 66 -20.18 6.04 24.48
C THR A 66 -18.86 6.75 24.74
N ALA A 67 -18.39 6.72 25.99
CA ALA A 67 -17.12 7.32 26.36
C ALA A 67 -16.07 6.82 25.37
N ALA A 68 -15.64 7.70 24.46
CA ALA A 68 -14.53 7.39 23.58
C ALA A 68 -13.36 7.14 24.51
N GLY A 69 -12.91 5.88 24.62
CA GLY A 69 -11.67 5.57 25.29
C GLY A 69 -10.61 6.54 24.77
N SER A 70 -9.81 7.12 25.69
CA SER A 70 -8.83 8.15 25.34
C SER A 70 -8.04 7.73 24.10
N ARG A 71 -8.16 8.53 23.03
CA ARG A 71 -7.50 8.27 21.75
C ARG A 71 -5.98 8.26 21.96
N LEU A 72 -5.32 7.17 21.57
CA LEU A 72 -3.87 6.97 21.69
C LEU A 72 -3.14 7.43 20.41
N ALA A 73 -3.71 7.09 19.26
CA ALA A 73 -3.28 7.54 17.93
C ALA A 73 -4.53 7.69 17.04
N PRO A 74 -4.45 8.32 15.86
CA PRO A 74 -5.57 8.32 14.91
C PRO A 74 -6.06 6.89 14.65
N GLY A 75 -7.35 6.62 14.86
CA GLY A 75 -7.94 5.29 14.73
C GLY A 75 -7.68 4.29 15.86
N LEU A 76 -6.91 4.65 16.90
CA LEU A 76 -6.49 3.75 17.97
C LEU A 76 -6.87 4.26 19.36
N THR A 77 -7.43 3.39 20.20
CA THR A 77 -7.73 3.63 21.62
C THR A 77 -7.06 2.56 22.49
N ALA A 78 -7.20 2.67 23.82
CA ALA A 78 -6.72 1.65 24.75
C ALA A 78 -7.40 0.28 24.58
N ASP A 79 -8.60 0.25 24.00
CA ASP A 79 -9.38 -0.97 23.78
C ASP A 79 -9.05 -1.64 22.42
N GLY A 80 -8.28 -0.98 21.55
CA GLY A 80 -7.97 -1.47 20.20
C GLY A 80 -8.15 -0.42 19.11
N LEU A 81 -8.20 -0.90 17.86
CA LEU A 81 -8.46 -0.12 16.66
C LEU A 81 -9.95 0.23 16.58
N ALA A 82 -10.29 1.45 16.98
CA ALA A 82 -11.64 1.99 16.88
C ALA A 82 -12.00 2.38 15.43
N ASP A 83 -11.03 2.83 14.65
CA ASP A 83 -11.17 3.11 13.21
C ASP A 83 -9.87 2.75 12.47
N PRO A 84 -9.76 1.51 11.95
CA PRO A 84 -8.57 1.06 11.21
C PRO A 84 -8.26 1.93 9.99
N LEU A 85 -9.27 2.49 9.33
CA LEU A 85 -9.06 3.29 8.13
C LEU A 85 -8.55 4.70 8.48
N GLU A 86 -8.98 5.27 9.60
CA GLU A 86 -8.38 6.50 10.15
C GLU A 86 -6.87 6.30 10.39
N LEU A 87 -6.48 5.17 10.99
CA LEU A 87 -5.06 4.84 11.21
C LEU A 87 -4.29 4.70 9.89
N VAL A 88 -4.80 3.94 8.92
CA VAL A 88 -4.16 3.75 7.61
C VAL A 88 -3.99 5.08 6.86
N ASN A 89 -4.97 5.97 6.98
CA ASN A 89 -4.90 7.31 6.40
C ASN A 89 -3.87 8.19 7.11
N ALA A 90 -3.80 8.15 8.44
CA ALA A 90 -2.78 8.87 9.20
C ALA A 90 -1.36 8.38 8.87
N HIS A 91 -1.15 7.06 8.83
CA HIS A 91 0.11 6.46 8.37
C HIS A 91 0.49 6.97 6.96
N THR A 92 -0.46 6.96 6.03
CA THR A 92 -0.22 7.45 4.66
C THR A 92 0.08 8.94 4.62
N ALA A 93 -0.52 9.74 5.51
CA ALA A 93 -0.24 11.17 5.61
C ALA A 93 1.20 11.42 6.07
N VAL A 94 1.69 10.66 7.06
CA VAL A 94 3.08 10.72 7.53
C VAL A 94 4.07 10.35 6.41
N LEU A 95 3.80 9.27 5.67
CA LEU A 95 4.68 8.88 4.55
C LEU A 95 4.67 9.87 3.37
N ARG A 96 3.64 10.70 3.25
CA ARG A 96 3.55 11.72 2.19
C ARG A 96 4.31 13.00 2.51
N SER A 97 4.57 13.28 3.78
CA SER A 97 5.26 14.49 4.20
C SER A 97 6.78 14.35 4.24
N GLU A 98 7.29 13.12 4.36
CA GLU A 98 8.70 12.85 4.60
C GLU A 98 9.20 11.73 3.69
N PRO A 99 10.47 11.74 3.26
CA PRO A 99 11.08 10.59 2.60
C PRO A 99 11.19 9.40 3.58
N PHE A 100 11.10 8.17 3.07
CA PHE A 100 11.07 6.97 3.92
C PHE A 100 11.61 5.73 3.21
N THR A 101 12.02 4.75 4.01
CA THR A 101 12.40 3.41 3.57
C THR A 101 11.35 2.40 4.03
N VAL A 102 10.93 1.51 3.13
CA VAL A 102 10.09 0.34 3.48
C VAL A 102 10.89 -0.93 3.28
N ARG A 103 10.79 -1.85 4.24
CA ARG A 103 11.26 -3.22 4.09
C ARG A 103 10.09 -4.15 4.25
N TYR A 104 9.93 -5.04 3.29
CA TYR A 104 8.96 -6.13 3.30
C TYR A 104 9.73 -7.43 3.28
N GLU A 105 9.36 -8.35 4.16
CA GLU A 105 9.87 -9.70 4.18
C GLU A 105 8.73 -10.67 4.41
N ARG A 106 8.63 -11.69 3.55
CA ARG A 106 7.73 -12.82 3.77
C ARG A 106 8.55 -14.09 3.73
N ARG A 107 8.50 -14.85 4.82
CA ARG A 107 9.08 -16.19 4.92
C ARG A 107 7.96 -17.21 4.96
N GLN A 108 8.09 -18.27 4.18
CA GLN A 108 7.14 -19.35 4.15
C GLN A 108 7.89 -20.68 4.09
N SER A 109 7.47 -21.62 4.92
CA SER A 109 8.07 -22.95 5.00
C SER A 109 6.96 -24.00 4.92
N GLY A 110 7.13 -25.00 4.06
CA GLY A 110 6.21 -26.13 3.96
C GLY A 110 6.97 -27.44 3.82
N ASP A 111 6.25 -28.52 3.53
CA ASP A 111 6.85 -29.86 3.43
C ASP A 111 7.87 -29.94 2.29
N GLY A 112 9.16 -29.85 2.65
CA GLY A 112 10.28 -29.99 1.72
C GLY A 112 10.58 -28.76 0.87
N TYR A 113 10.13 -27.56 1.26
CA TYR A 113 10.47 -26.33 0.57
C TYR A 113 10.45 -25.10 1.48
N ASP A 114 11.22 -24.08 1.09
CA ASP A 114 11.16 -22.74 1.69
C ASP A 114 11.05 -21.68 0.60
N VAL A 115 10.30 -20.62 0.90
CA VAL A 115 10.18 -19.42 0.08
C VAL A 115 10.50 -18.21 0.93
N THR A 116 11.44 -17.39 0.48
CA THR A 116 11.72 -16.08 1.07
C THR A 116 11.52 -15.01 0.02
N GLN A 117 10.61 -14.09 0.29
CA GLN A 117 10.39 -12.89 -0.51
C GLN A 117 10.85 -11.68 0.29
N THR A 118 11.67 -10.85 -0.33
CA THR A 118 12.14 -9.59 0.25
C THR A 118 11.87 -8.46 -0.73
N LEU A 119 11.48 -7.31 -0.22
CA LEU A 119 11.37 -6.08 -0.96
C LEU A 119 11.98 -4.97 -0.09
N SER A 120 12.81 -4.13 -0.69
CA SER A 120 13.26 -2.89 -0.08
C SER A 120 12.94 -1.74 -1.03
N SER A 121 12.19 -0.76 -0.54
CA SER A 121 11.91 0.48 -1.26
C SER A 121 12.45 1.67 -0.50
N ARG A 122 12.87 2.69 -1.25
CA ARG A 122 13.16 4.03 -0.75
C ARG A 122 12.36 5.01 -1.58
N THR A 123 11.65 5.90 -0.92
CA THR A 123 10.73 6.83 -1.57
C THR A 123 10.96 8.23 -1.04
N ASP A 124 11.07 9.17 -1.96
CA ASP A 124 11.05 10.61 -1.71
C ASP A 124 9.91 11.21 -2.54
N LEU A 125 8.89 11.71 -1.83
CA LEU A 125 7.71 12.33 -2.43
C LEU A 125 7.83 13.86 -2.49
N ASN A 126 8.95 14.43 -2.02
CA ASN A 126 9.17 15.87 -2.03
C ASN A 126 9.51 16.36 -3.45
N GLY A 127 8.66 17.23 -3.99
CA GLY A 127 8.83 17.79 -5.33
C GLY A 127 8.64 16.75 -6.44
N THR A 128 9.70 16.41 -7.15
CA THR A 128 9.64 15.39 -8.21
C THR A 128 9.80 14.02 -7.59
N VAL A 129 8.73 13.21 -7.59
CA VAL A 129 8.73 11.87 -6.97
C VAL A 129 9.92 11.04 -7.45
N ARG A 130 10.78 10.65 -6.50
CA ARG A 130 11.88 9.71 -6.73
C ARG A 130 11.66 8.47 -5.89
N ALA A 131 11.75 7.32 -6.53
CA ALA A 131 11.61 6.06 -5.81
C ALA A 131 12.50 4.99 -6.42
N ARG A 132 13.03 4.13 -5.56
CA ARG A 132 13.64 2.87 -5.99
C ARG A 132 13.05 1.74 -5.19
N ALA A 133 12.86 0.60 -5.83
CA ALA A 133 12.44 -0.61 -5.17
C ALA A 133 13.21 -1.80 -5.74
N ALA A 134 13.61 -2.73 -4.89
CA ALA A 134 14.23 -3.98 -5.29
C ALA A 134 13.52 -5.13 -4.58
N MET A 135 13.01 -6.07 -5.36
CA MET A 135 12.35 -7.27 -4.88
C MET A 135 13.17 -8.49 -5.27
N ARG A 136 13.28 -9.43 -4.34
CA ARG A 136 13.94 -10.70 -4.54
C ARG A 136 13.08 -11.81 -3.95
N VAL A 137 12.89 -12.85 -4.74
CA VAL A 137 12.28 -14.10 -4.28
C VAL A 137 13.31 -15.21 -4.42
N ASN A 138 13.50 -15.97 -3.34
CA ASN A 138 14.31 -17.17 -3.32
C ASN A 138 13.40 -18.33 -2.95
N THR A 139 13.47 -19.40 -3.73
CA THR A 139 12.74 -20.64 -3.50
C THR A 139 13.73 -21.79 -3.44
N THR A 140 13.62 -22.63 -2.41
CA THR A 140 14.43 -23.86 -2.24
C THR A 140 13.54 -25.08 -2.11
N GLY A 141 14.07 -26.25 -2.46
CA GLY A 141 13.33 -27.51 -2.37
C GLY A 141 12.25 -27.66 -3.43
N SER A 142 11.27 -28.53 -3.17
CA SER A 142 10.19 -28.89 -4.10
C SER A 142 8.97 -27.99 -3.90
N ALA A 143 9.17 -26.66 -4.01
CA ALA A 143 8.10 -25.71 -3.79
C ALA A 143 6.94 -25.90 -4.80
N PRO A 144 5.69 -25.66 -4.39
CA PRO A 144 4.54 -25.74 -5.29
C PRO A 144 4.71 -24.86 -6.55
N SER A 145 4.09 -25.25 -7.66
CA SER A 145 4.24 -24.57 -8.97
C SER A 145 3.84 -23.11 -8.98
N VAL A 146 3.04 -22.64 -8.01
CA VAL A 146 2.77 -21.20 -7.83
C VAL A 146 4.04 -20.40 -7.53
N TYR A 147 5.10 -21.04 -7.04
CA TYR A 147 6.43 -20.49 -6.78
C TYR A 147 7.48 -20.90 -7.83
N GLU A 148 7.18 -21.87 -8.70
CA GLU A 148 8.00 -22.14 -9.88
C GLU A 148 8.05 -20.87 -10.75
N ASN A 149 9.25 -20.52 -11.24
CA ASN A 149 9.52 -19.26 -11.96
C ASN A 149 9.34 -17.96 -11.16
N ARG A 150 9.12 -18.00 -9.83
CA ARG A 150 9.17 -16.79 -9.00
C ARG A 150 10.57 -16.41 -8.56
N SER A 151 11.52 -17.36 -8.56
CA SER A 151 12.92 -17.07 -8.26
C SER A 151 13.47 -16.05 -9.24
N GLY A 152 13.79 -14.87 -8.74
CA GLY A 152 14.15 -13.74 -9.60
C GLY A 152 14.42 -12.48 -8.80
N ARG A 153 14.98 -11.50 -9.49
CA ARG A 153 15.23 -10.17 -8.93
C ARG A 153 14.59 -9.14 -9.84
N THR A 154 13.69 -8.34 -9.31
CA THR A 154 13.15 -7.19 -10.01
C THR A 154 13.59 -5.92 -9.31
N ALA A 155 13.84 -4.87 -10.08
CA ALA A 155 14.15 -3.55 -9.58
C ALA A 155 13.36 -2.51 -10.36
N ILE A 156 12.94 -1.46 -9.66
CA ILE A 156 12.22 -0.33 -10.22
C ILE A 156 12.99 0.93 -9.84
N TRP A 157 13.12 1.84 -10.80
CA TRP A 157 13.58 3.20 -10.59
C TRP A 157 12.52 4.15 -11.13
N ARG A 158 12.17 5.16 -10.33
CA ARG A 158 11.30 6.26 -10.73
C ARG A 158 12.02 7.57 -10.51
N ASP A 159 11.98 8.41 -11.53
CA ASP A 159 12.32 9.83 -11.43
C ASP A 159 11.24 10.63 -12.15
N GLY A 160 10.37 11.26 -11.36
CA GLY A 160 9.22 12.02 -11.83
C GLY A 160 8.25 11.19 -12.66
N GLY A 161 8.18 11.51 -13.95
CA GLY A 161 7.30 10.88 -14.92
C GLY A 161 7.90 9.65 -15.62
N THR A 162 9.14 9.27 -15.33
CA THR A 162 9.79 8.12 -15.97
C THR A 162 9.95 6.99 -14.98
N VAL A 163 9.57 5.79 -15.39
CA VAL A 163 9.78 4.56 -14.62
C VAL A 163 10.61 3.60 -15.47
N PHE A 164 11.68 3.09 -14.89
CA PHE A 164 12.43 1.96 -15.44
C PHE A 164 12.18 0.73 -14.59
N HIS A 165 12.00 -0.40 -15.26
CA HIS A 165 11.91 -1.70 -14.66
C HIS A 165 13.07 -2.55 -15.15
N ARG A 166 13.65 -3.34 -14.25
CA ARG A 166 14.70 -4.30 -14.53
C ARG A 166 14.29 -5.63 -13.94
N ALA A 167 14.21 -6.67 -14.75
CA ALA A 167 14.08 -8.04 -14.27
C ALA A 167 15.37 -8.81 -14.55
N VAL A 168 15.81 -9.63 -13.59
CA VAL A 168 16.95 -10.54 -13.74
C VAL A 168 16.49 -11.95 -13.50
N GLU A 169 16.71 -12.79 -14.51
CA GLU A 169 16.40 -14.21 -14.52
C GLU A 169 17.56 -14.95 -15.20
N ASN A 170 18.05 -16.04 -14.61
CA ASN A 170 19.17 -16.83 -15.14
C ASN A 170 20.39 -15.97 -15.55
N ASP A 171 20.75 -15.00 -14.70
CA ASP A 171 21.83 -14.01 -14.92
C ASP A 171 21.68 -13.08 -16.13
N SER A 172 20.54 -13.15 -16.83
CA SER A 172 20.19 -12.22 -17.90
C SER A 172 19.28 -11.11 -17.36
N ALA A 173 19.56 -9.87 -17.75
CA ALA A 173 18.75 -8.71 -17.37
C ALA A 173 17.92 -8.20 -18.55
N THR A 174 16.62 -8.03 -18.33
CA THR A 174 15.71 -7.32 -19.25
C THR A 174 15.33 -5.97 -18.67
N TYR A 175 15.07 -5.01 -19.55
CA TYR A 175 14.78 -3.62 -19.19
C TYR A 175 13.54 -3.13 -19.90
N ASP A 176 12.64 -2.50 -19.16
CA ASP A 176 11.47 -1.83 -19.69
C ASP A 176 11.45 -0.36 -19.23
N ARG A 177 11.02 0.53 -20.13
CA ARG A 177 10.78 1.94 -19.83
C ARG A 177 9.29 2.22 -19.95
N ILE A 178 8.68 2.69 -18.87
CA ILE A 178 7.27 3.06 -18.84
C ILE A 178 7.15 4.56 -18.56
N ARG A 179 6.45 5.28 -19.43
CA ARG A 179 6.13 6.70 -19.23
C ARG A 179 4.91 6.80 -18.32
N ALA A 180 4.96 7.64 -17.30
CA ALA A 180 3.99 7.69 -16.20
C ALA A 180 2.54 7.97 -16.60
N MET A 181 2.27 8.56 -17.77
CA MET A 181 0.90 8.64 -18.31
C MET A 181 0.26 7.24 -18.45
N ASN A 182 1.07 6.19 -18.57
CA ASN A 182 0.68 4.80 -18.70
C ASN A 182 1.17 3.91 -17.53
N ALA A 183 1.88 4.47 -16.54
CA ALA A 183 2.48 3.73 -15.43
C ALA A 183 2.12 4.34 -14.07
N SER A 184 1.07 3.81 -13.46
CA SER A 184 0.98 3.80 -12.01
C SER A 184 1.88 2.68 -11.52
N ILE A 185 3.03 3.03 -10.91
CA ILE A 185 3.68 2.06 -10.00
C ILE A 185 2.63 1.72 -8.96
N SER A 186 2.40 0.42 -8.70
CA SER A 186 1.48 0.01 -7.65
C SER A 186 1.84 0.76 -6.37
N PRO A 187 0.97 1.65 -5.85
CA PRO A 187 1.26 2.38 -4.62
C PRO A 187 1.58 1.42 -3.48
N ASN A 188 1.03 0.20 -3.52
CA ASN A 188 1.33 -0.85 -2.55
C ASN A 188 2.80 -1.27 -2.57
N LEU A 189 3.43 -1.35 -3.74
CA LEU A 189 4.84 -1.73 -3.83
C LEU A 189 5.77 -0.71 -3.16
N LEU A 190 5.34 0.55 -3.06
CA LEU A 190 6.11 1.62 -2.42
C LEU A 190 5.75 1.82 -0.95
N THR A 191 4.48 1.64 -0.58
CA THR A 191 3.93 2.06 0.72
C THR A 191 3.30 0.95 1.54
N GLN A 192 3.11 -0.25 0.99
CA GLN A 192 2.36 -1.38 1.59
C GLN A 192 1.00 -1.01 2.21
N ARG A 193 0.39 0.11 1.78
CA ARG A 193 -0.88 0.61 2.31
C ARG A 193 -2.01 -0.41 2.23
N ARG A 194 -2.06 -1.21 1.16
CA ARG A 194 -3.11 -2.22 0.98
C ARG A 194 -2.97 -3.31 2.03
N ASP A 195 -1.75 -3.79 2.28
CA ASP A 195 -1.49 -4.84 3.27
C ASP A 195 -1.89 -4.33 4.66
N LEU A 196 -1.51 -3.09 5.02
CA LEU A 196 -1.95 -2.47 6.28
C LEU A 196 -3.48 -2.38 6.36
N ALA A 197 -4.15 -1.90 5.31
CA ALA A 197 -5.60 -1.79 5.28
C ALA A 197 -6.29 -3.15 5.41
N GLU A 198 -5.76 -4.17 4.73
CA GLU A 198 -6.28 -5.53 4.74
C GLU A 198 -6.19 -6.15 6.14
N TYR A 199 -5.01 -6.14 6.75
CA TYR A 199 -4.81 -6.81 8.04
C TYR A 199 -5.40 -6.03 9.22
N LEU A 200 -5.27 -4.70 9.25
CA LEU A 200 -5.77 -3.91 10.38
C LEU A 200 -7.29 -3.75 10.39
N SER A 201 -7.96 -3.88 9.23
CA SER A 201 -9.44 -3.78 9.18
C SER A 201 -10.15 -5.07 9.59
N ASN A 202 -9.45 -6.20 9.63
CA ASN A 202 -10.03 -7.52 9.88
C ASN A 202 -9.56 -8.16 11.20
N VAL A 203 -8.74 -7.45 11.99
CA VAL A 203 -8.22 -7.96 13.25
C VAL A 203 -9.25 -7.84 14.38
N GLU A 204 -9.31 -8.89 15.19
CA GLU A 204 -10.17 -9.05 16.36
C GLU A 204 -9.34 -9.37 17.62
N ASN A 205 -10.02 -9.52 18.76
CA ASN A 205 -9.42 -9.89 20.06
C ASN A 205 -8.15 -9.09 20.36
N GLN A 206 -8.28 -7.78 20.23
CA GLN A 206 -7.14 -6.88 20.25
C GLN A 206 -6.69 -6.57 21.68
N ALA A 207 -5.40 -6.42 21.86
CA ALA A 207 -4.78 -5.90 23.06
C ALA A 207 -3.83 -4.77 22.68
N VAL A 208 -3.91 -3.65 23.39
CA VAL A 208 -3.03 -2.49 23.17
C VAL A 208 -2.16 -2.28 24.39
N THR A 209 -0.85 -2.24 24.17
CA THR A 209 0.13 -1.97 25.24
C THR A 209 1.05 -0.83 24.80
N GLU A 210 1.26 0.16 25.67
CA GLU A 210 2.28 1.18 25.44
C GLU A 210 3.67 0.59 25.65
N VAL A 211 4.57 0.84 24.69
CA VAL A 211 5.96 0.39 24.72
C VAL A 211 6.89 1.55 24.35
N ASN A 212 8.05 1.63 25.01
CA ASN A 212 9.09 2.59 24.64
C ASN A 212 10.14 1.88 23.78
N ARG A 213 10.40 2.37 22.57
CA ARG A 213 11.36 1.79 21.62
C ARG A 213 12.17 2.92 21.00
N ASP A 214 13.49 2.79 21.05
CA ASP A 214 14.44 3.76 20.46
C ASP A 214 14.20 5.21 20.93
N GLY A 215 13.77 5.37 22.20
CA GLY A 215 13.47 6.68 22.81
C GLY A 215 12.12 7.28 22.44
N GLY A 216 11.31 6.59 21.63
CA GLY A 216 9.96 6.98 21.25
C GLY A 216 8.88 6.12 21.92
N THR A 217 7.70 6.70 22.13
CA THR A 217 6.50 5.96 22.53
C THR A 217 5.87 5.31 21.31
N TYR A 218 5.52 4.03 21.44
CA TYR A 218 4.73 3.27 20.48
C TYR A 218 3.60 2.54 21.21
N TYR A 219 2.52 2.27 20.50
CA TYR A 219 1.44 1.41 20.93
C TYR A 219 1.56 0.08 20.19
N ARG A 220 1.87 -0.99 20.93
CA ARG A 220 1.86 -2.35 20.41
C ARG A 220 0.43 -2.84 20.38
N VAL A 221 -0.10 -3.05 19.18
CA VAL A 221 -1.41 -3.64 18.93
C VAL A 221 -1.17 -5.11 18.60
N GLU A 222 -1.64 -6.00 19.45
CA GLU A 222 -1.68 -7.44 19.19
C GLU A 222 -3.12 -7.84 18.94
N GLY A 223 -3.36 -8.76 18.01
CA GLY A 223 -4.70 -9.27 17.77
C GLY A 223 -4.68 -10.56 16.95
N SER A 224 -5.84 -11.18 16.86
CA SER A 224 -6.05 -12.42 16.11
C SER A 224 -7.18 -12.25 15.10
N PHE A 225 -7.30 -13.18 14.17
CA PHE A 225 -8.37 -13.17 13.17
C PHE A 225 -9.38 -14.26 13.50
N GLN A 226 -10.67 -13.99 13.27
CA GLN A 226 -11.74 -14.98 13.46
C GLN A 226 -11.58 -16.12 12.45
N GLU A 227 -11.66 -17.38 12.90
CA GLU A 227 -11.78 -18.52 11.99
C GLU A 227 -13.13 -18.40 11.25
N PRO A 228 -13.12 -18.24 9.92
CA PRO A 228 -12.94 -19.40 9.05
C PRO A 228 -11.91 -19.15 7.95
N TYR A 229 -10.93 -18.26 8.16
CA TYR A 229 -9.81 -18.06 7.24
C TYR A 229 -8.96 -19.33 7.13
N ARG A 230 -9.50 -20.35 6.44
CA ARG A 230 -8.79 -21.58 6.08
C ARG A 230 -7.58 -21.11 5.29
N ASN A 231 -6.39 -21.23 5.90
CA ASN A 231 -5.12 -20.83 5.32
C ASN A 231 -4.83 -19.31 5.30
N GLY A 232 -5.50 -18.51 6.14
CA GLY A 232 -5.29 -17.07 6.22
C GLY A 232 -4.51 -16.61 7.45
N PRO A 233 -4.55 -15.30 7.76
CA PRO A 233 -3.83 -14.73 8.89
C PRO A 233 -4.39 -15.27 10.21
N THR A 234 -3.51 -15.52 11.17
CA THR A 234 -3.83 -16.04 12.51
C THR A 234 -3.60 -14.96 13.56
N ASN A 235 -2.45 -14.29 13.50
CA ASN A 235 -2.04 -13.27 14.45
C ASN A 235 -1.49 -12.06 13.71
N VAL A 236 -1.67 -10.88 14.30
CA VAL A 236 -1.04 -9.65 13.86
C VAL A 236 -0.43 -8.91 15.05
N THR A 237 0.72 -8.30 14.82
CA THR A 237 1.34 -7.35 15.73
C THR A 237 1.71 -6.09 14.96
N ALA A 238 1.22 -4.94 15.41
CA ALA A 238 1.57 -3.64 14.85
C ALA A 238 2.16 -2.73 15.92
N TYR A 239 3.18 -1.94 15.55
CA TYR A 239 3.74 -0.90 16.40
C TYR A 239 3.36 0.46 15.83
N VAL A 240 2.52 1.18 16.57
CA VAL A 240 1.90 2.43 16.10
C VAL A 240 2.45 3.61 16.90
N ALA A 241 3.06 4.58 16.23
CA ALA A 241 3.47 5.83 16.86
C ALA A 241 2.25 6.76 17.12
N PRO A 242 2.32 7.70 18.08
CA PRO A 242 1.22 8.62 18.38
C PRO A 242 0.70 9.45 17.20
N ASN A 243 1.54 9.71 16.19
CA ASN A 243 1.14 10.42 14.96
C ASN A 243 0.39 9.54 13.93
N GLY A 244 0.22 8.25 14.22
CA GLY A 244 -0.43 7.28 13.33
C GLY A 244 0.53 6.53 12.39
N LEU A 245 1.84 6.73 12.49
CA LEU A 245 2.80 5.89 11.76
C LEU A 245 2.80 4.47 12.32
N VAL A 246 2.34 3.50 11.52
CA VAL A 246 2.68 2.09 11.74
C VAL A 246 4.15 1.88 11.37
N ALA A 247 5.04 1.72 12.35
CA ALA A 247 6.47 1.54 12.13
C ALA A 247 6.84 0.09 11.78
N GLU A 248 6.09 -0.87 12.34
CA GLU A 248 6.26 -2.30 12.04
C GLU A 248 4.90 -2.99 12.05
N LEU A 249 4.68 -3.87 11.08
CA LEU A 249 3.55 -4.79 10.98
C LEU A 249 4.10 -6.20 10.80
N VAL A 250 3.70 -7.13 11.67
CA VAL A 250 4.00 -8.55 11.58
C VAL A 250 2.70 -9.31 11.49
N VAL A 251 2.56 -10.19 10.51
CA VAL A 251 1.39 -11.05 10.33
C VAL A 251 1.85 -12.49 10.22
N GLU A 252 1.29 -13.35 11.05
CA GLU A 252 1.44 -14.79 10.95
C GLU A 252 0.25 -15.36 10.20
N GLU A 253 0.51 -16.30 9.29
CA GLU A 253 -0.49 -17.00 8.51
C GLU A 253 -0.32 -18.50 8.71
N ALA A 254 -1.42 -19.20 8.98
CA ALA A 254 -1.39 -20.64 9.26
C ALA A 254 -0.89 -21.46 8.05
N GLY A 255 -1.03 -20.92 6.84
CA GLY A 255 -0.82 -21.67 5.61
C GLY A 255 -1.95 -22.67 5.37
N GLY A 256 -2.01 -23.20 4.15
CA GLY A 256 -2.92 -24.27 3.78
C GLY A 256 -2.27 -25.60 3.48
N GLU A 257 -3.11 -26.57 3.14
CA GLU A 257 -2.69 -27.96 2.91
C GLU A 257 -1.55 -28.12 1.88
N ARG A 258 -1.44 -27.19 0.92
CA ARG A 258 -0.37 -27.15 -0.09
C ARG A 258 0.66 -26.04 0.13
N VAL A 259 0.40 -25.13 1.06
CA VAL A 259 1.12 -23.87 1.26
C VAL A 259 1.44 -23.79 2.74
N GLY A 260 2.66 -24.07 3.18
CA GLY A 260 2.94 -24.07 4.62
C GLY A 260 2.81 -22.68 5.26
N PRO A 261 2.91 -22.59 6.61
CA PRO A 261 2.76 -21.34 7.34
C PRO A 261 3.70 -20.25 6.84
N SER A 262 3.26 -19.00 6.98
CA SER A 262 4.01 -17.84 6.53
C SER A 262 4.06 -16.75 7.59
N VAL A 263 5.16 -15.99 7.60
CA VAL A 263 5.32 -14.78 8.41
C VAL A 263 5.65 -13.64 7.47
N LEU A 264 4.75 -12.65 7.44
CA LEU A 264 4.94 -11.37 6.79
C LEU A 264 5.45 -10.35 7.82
N ARG A 265 6.45 -9.57 7.45
CA ARG A 265 6.93 -8.40 8.19
C ARG A 265 7.08 -7.22 7.25
N VAL A 266 6.52 -6.08 7.64
CA VAL A 266 6.69 -4.79 6.98
C VAL A 266 7.25 -3.80 8.00
N THR A 267 8.37 -3.13 7.68
CA THR A 267 8.94 -2.07 8.51
C THR A 267 9.07 -0.77 7.73
N TYR A 268 8.90 0.35 8.43
CA TYR A 268 9.07 1.69 7.91
C TYR A 268 10.18 2.36 8.74
N ASP A 269 11.28 2.68 8.06
CA ASP A 269 12.52 3.15 8.68
C ASP A 269 12.99 4.44 8.00
N ASP A 270 13.97 5.13 8.62
CA ASP A 270 14.66 6.30 8.07
C ASP A 270 13.70 7.41 7.58
N LEU A 271 12.62 7.66 8.33
CA LEU A 271 11.63 8.70 8.03
C LEU A 271 12.27 10.09 8.16
N GLY A 272 12.16 10.92 7.13
CA GLY A 272 12.78 12.24 7.06
C GLY A 272 14.25 12.23 6.63
N GLU A 273 14.92 11.08 6.73
CA GLU A 273 16.36 10.94 6.48
C GLU A 273 16.68 10.16 5.20
N THR A 274 15.69 9.48 4.62
CA THR A 274 15.90 8.63 3.44
C THR A 274 16.34 9.43 2.22
N ALA A 275 17.49 9.08 1.66
CA ALA A 275 17.95 9.55 0.36
C ALA A 275 17.70 8.51 -0.76
N VAL A 276 17.23 9.00 -1.92
CA VAL A 276 16.92 8.18 -3.09
C VAL A 276 17.90 8.44 -4.22
N GLU A 277 18.91 7.58 -4.32
CA GLU A 277 19.96 7.66 -5.34
C GLU A 277 19.59 6.87 -6.61
N ARG A 278 19.97 7.43 -7.77
CA ARG A 278 19.81 6.80 -9.07
C ARG A 278 20.67 5.53 -9.17
N PRO A 279 20.09 4.35 -9.45
CA PRO A 279 20.85 3.12 -9.64
C PRO A 279 21.69 3.11 -10.93
N GLU A 280 22.86 2.48 -10.88
CA GLU A 280 23.78 2.33 -12.02
C GLU A 280 23.12 1.66 -13.23
N TRP A 281 22.23 0.69 -13.01
CA TRP A 281 21.58 -0.06 -14.10
C TRP A 281 20.63 0.80 -14.94
N VAL A 282 20.26 2.01 -14.47
CA VAL A 282 19.35 2.90 -15.21
C VAL A 282 20.00 3.41 -16.48
N GLU A 283 21.31 3.65 -16.50
CA GLU A 283 22.03 4.05 -17.72
C GLU A 283 21.93 2.96 -18.80
N THR A 284 22.13 1.71 -18.40
CA THR A 284 21.95 0.55 -19.27
C THR A 284 20.50 0.42 -19.75
N ALA A 285 19.53 0.67 -18.87
CA ALA A 285 18.11 0.63 -19.22
C ALA A 285 17.74 1.71 -20.24
N GLU A 286 18.28 2.92 -20.10
CA GLU A 286 18.09 4.02 -21.07
C GLU A 286 18.64 3.65 -22.45
N ALA A 287 19.86 3.13 -22.50
CA ALA A 287 20.47 2.67 -23.75
C ALA A 287 19.66 1.53 -24.41
N ALA A 288 19.20 0.55 -23.61
CA ALA A 288 18.44 -0.60 -24.10
C ALA A 288 17.02 -0.25 -24.58
N THR A 289 16.40 0.79 -24.01
CA THR A 289 15.00 1.17 -24.30
C THR A 289 14.90 2.35 -25.27
N GLY A 290 15.99 2.69 -25.98
CA GLY A 290 16.00 3.69 -27.05
C GLY A 290 15.95 5.14 -26.55
N GLY A 291 16.56 5.43 -25.41
CA GLY A 291 16.61 6.79 -24.87
C GLY A 291 17.51 7.72 -25.67
N THR A 292 16.93 8.60 -26.50
CA THR A 292 17.40 9.99 -26.52
C THR A 292 16.68 10.73 -25.38
N GLY A 293 17.48 11.33 -24.50
CA GLY A 293 17.04 12.17 -23.38
C GLY A 293 16.27 13.40 -23.81
#